data_AF-A0A9P2UQJ0-F1
#
_entry.id   AF-A0A9P2UQJ0-F1
#
_cell.length_a   1.000
_cell.length_b   1.000
_cell.length_c   1.000
_cell.angle_alpha   90.00
_cell.angle_beta   90.00
_cell.angle_gamma   90.00
#
_symmetry.space_group_name_H-M   'P 1'
#
loop_
_entity.id
_entity.type
_entity.pdbx_description
1 polymer ?
#
loop_
_entity_poly.entity_id
_entity_poly.type
_entity_poly.pdbx_seq_one_letter_code
_entity_poly.pdbx_strand_id
1 'polypeptide(L)'
;MFLLKNLVSSISKVTQDLGNIVSITPVVNTGSSVNVNVSDINIANVSTTGLLSNVISTVTDTVSHTTTDLVSNVVGTVTGTVGSTSPIDTVTNIIGGVTGGVTGNPLEVVTDIIGGVTGGVVGGTSPISPVIDVVQGGIDILQGVESLKTEIINT
;
A
#
# COMPACT_ATOMS: atom_id res chain seq x y z
N MET A 1 79.42 -52.39 -32.42
CA MET A 1 78.14 -52.58 -31.70
C MET A 1 77.86 -51.52 -30.62
N PHE A 2 78.88 -50.89 -30.01
CA PHE A 2 78.70 -49.85 -28.98
C PHE A 2 77.91 -48.62 -29.47
N LEU A 3 78.23 -48.09 -30.66
CA LEU A 3 77.55 -46.91 -31.22
C LEU A 3 76.05 -47.16 -31.45
N LEU A 4 75.69 -48.35 -31.93
CA LEU A 4 74.31 -48.71 -32.21
C LEU A 4 73.46 -48.79 -30.93
N LYS A 5 74.03 -49.31 -29.84
CA LYS A 5 73.36 -49.35 -28.52
C LYS A 5 73.13 -47.95 -27.95
N ASN A 6 74.12 -47.06 -28.08
CA ASN A 6 73.97 -45.66 -27.63
C ASN A 6 72.88 -44.94 -28.43
N LEU A 7 72.84 -45.13 -29.74
CA LEU A 7 71.81 -44.54 -30.59
C LEU A 7 70.40 -45.02 -30.19
N VAL A 8 70.22 -46.33 -29.98
CA VAL A 8 68.94 -46.89 -29.54
C VAL A 8 68.51 -46.33 -28.18
N SER A 9 69.44 -46.19 -27.23
CA SER A 9 69.16 -45.59 -25.92
C SER A 9 68.75 -44.12 -26.03
N SER A 10 69.42 -43.34 -26.88
CA SER A 10 69.09 -41.93 -27.10
C SER A 10 67.72 -41.77 -27.75
N ILE A 11 67.40 -42.61 -28.75
CA ILE A 11 66.07 -42.60 -29.39
C ILE A 11 65.00 -42.95 -28.37
N SER A 12 65.20 -44.00 -27.56
CA SER A 12 64.24 -44.39 -26.51
C SER A 12 64.01 -43.27 -25.50
N LYS A 13 65.05 -42.52 -25.14
CA LYS A 13 64.94 -41.37 -24.23
C LYS A 13 64.17 -40.22 -24.87
N VAL A 14 64.47 -39.88 -26.12
CA VAL A 14 63.74 -38.84 -26.88
C VAL A 14 62.26 -39.20 -27.03
N THR A 15 61.93 -40.46 -27.31
CA THR A 15 60.54 -40.91 -27.40
C THR A 15 59.82 -40.81 -26.05
N GLN A 16 60.48 -41.18 -24.95
CA GLN A 16 59.93 -41.03 -23.60
C GLN A 16 59.70 -39.55 -23.25
N ASP A 17 60.68 -38.70 -23.52
CA ASP A 17 60.60 -37.26 -23.23
C ASP A 17 59.45 -36.61 -24.02
N LEU A 18 59.28 -36.97 -25.30
CA LEU A 18 58.16 -36.51 -26.12
C LEU A 18 56.81 -37.04 -25.63
N GLY A 19 56.74 -38.31 -25.23
CA GLY A 19 55.53 -38.89 -24.65
C GLY A 19 55.12 -38.17 -23.36
N ASN A 20 56.10 -37.81 -22.51
CA ASN A 20 55.86 -37.04 -21.30
C ASN A 20 55.35 -35.62 -21.61
N ILE A 21 55.91 -34.92 -22.60
CA ILE A 21 55.47 -33.57 -23.02
C ILE A 21 54.02 -33.57 -23.50
N VAL A 22 53.61 -34.59 -24.25
CA VAL A 22 52.22 -34.72 -24.75
C VAL A 22 51.23 -35.00 -23.62
N SER A 23 51.68 -35.59 -22.51
CA SER A 23 50.84 -35.92 -21.36
C SER A 23 50.61 -34.74 -20.40
N ILE A 24 51.31 -33.63 -20.53
CA ILE A 24 51.15 -32.45 -19.66
C ILE A 24 50.13 -31.51 -20.29
N THR A 25 49.13 -31.08 -19.51
CA THR A 25 48.33 -29.91 -19.89
C THR A 25 49.28 -28.72 -20.07
N PRO A 26 49.38 -28.09 -21.25
CA PRO A 26 50.39 -27.07 -21.50
C PRO A 26 50.13 -25.84 -20.62
N VAL A 27 51.07 -25.54 -19.71
CA VAL A 27 51.13 -24.26 -18.99
C VAL A 27 52.02 -23.32 -19.79
N VAL A 28 51.42 -22.37 -20.50
CA VAL A 28 52.16 -21.33 -21.25
C VAL A 28 52.52 -20.18 -20.30
N ASN A 29 53.78 -20.14 -19.83
CA ASN A 29 54.31 -18.98 -19.10
C ASN A 29 55.30 -18.23 -19.99
N THR A 30 54.80 -17.34 -20.82
CA THR A 30 55.62 -16.48 -21.66
C THR A 30 55.56 -15.07 -21.09
N GLY A 31 56.69 -14.55 -20.59
CA GLY A 31 56.84 -13.14 -20.19
C GLY A 31 56.76 -12.13 -21.36
N SER A 32 56.06 -12.49 -22.43
CA SER A 32 55.80 -11.72 -23.65
C SER A 32 54.41 -12.12 -24.16
N SER A 33 53.69 -11.17 -24.78
CA SER A 33 52.35 -11.41 -25.31
C SER A 33 52.39 -12.50 -26.39
N VAL A 34 51.68 -13.61 -26.16
CA VAL A 34 51.48 -14.66 -27.16
C VAL A 34 50.26 -14.29 -27.99
N ASN A 35 50.44 -14.27 -29.31
CA ASN A 35 49.32 -14.24 -30.24
C ASN A 35 48.65 -15.62 -30.24
N VAL A 36 47.58 -15.77 -29.45
CA VAL A 36 46.79 -17.01 -29.41
C VAL A 36 45.67 -16.88 -30.44
N ASN A 37 45.72 -17.71 -31.49
CA ASN A 37 44.58 -17.81 -32.40
C ASN A 37 43.39 -18.39 -31.63
N VAL A 38 42.21 -17.80 -31.75
CA VAL A 38 41.01 -18.20 -30.99
C VAL A 38 40.61 -19.65 -31.29
N SER A 39 40.98 -20.18 -32.46
CA SER A 39 40.82 -21.61 -32.81
C SER A 39 41.69 -22.56 -31.97
N ASP A 40 42.81 -22.07 -31.43
CA ASP A 40 43.77 -22.85 -30.64
C ASP A 40 43.41 -22.80 -29.14
N ILE A 41 42.53 -21.87 -28.76
CA ILE A 41 41.89 -21.88 -27.44
C ILE A 41 40.89 -23.02 -27.46
N ASN A 42 41.06 -23.99 -26.56
CA ASN A 42 40.07 -25.05 -26.33
C ASN A 42 38.82 -24.46 -25.65
N ILE A 43 38.02 -23.71 -26.40
CA ILE A 43 36.75 -23.12 -25.95
C ILE A 43 35.71 -24.20 -25.65
N ALA A 44 35.94 -25.46 -26.05
CA ALA A 44 35.02 -26.57 -25.80
C ALA A 44 34.77 -26.83 -24.31
N ASN A 45 35.64 -26.35 -23.40
CA ASN A 45 35.46 -26.47 -21.95
C ASN A 45 35.07 -25.15 -21.24
N VAL A 46 34.86 -24.05 -21.96
CA VAL A 46 34.01 -22.97 -21.45
C VAL A 46 32.61 -23.50 -21.58
N SER A 47 32.12 -24.15 -20.52
CA SER A 47 30.73 -24.56 -20.41
C SER A 47 29.88 -23.29 -20.52
N THR A 48 29.46 -22.98 -21.74
CA THR A 48 28.49 -21.92 -22.02
C THR A 48 27.23 -22.15 -21.20
N THR A 49 26.94 -23.41 -20.87
CA THR A 49 25.90 -23.83 -19.94
C THR A 49 26.14 -23.35 -18.50
N GLY A 50 27.36 -23.36 -17.98
CA GLY A 50 27.70 -22.85 -16.64
C GLY A 50 27.65 -21.32 -16.55
N LEU A 51 28.17 -20.62 -17.56
CA LEU A 51 28.07 -19.16 -17.64
C LEU A 51 26.61 -18.71 -17.82
N LEU A 52 25.87 -19.39 -18.71
CA LEU A 52 24.45 -19.14 -18.91
C LEU A 52 23.64 -19.45 -17.65
N SER A 53 23.96 -20.54 -16.93
CA SER A 53 23.34 -20.85 -15.64
C SER A 53 23.58 -19.76 -14.61
N ASN A 54 24.79 -19.20 -14.53
CA ASN A 54 25.10 -18.14 -13.58
C ASN A 54 24.37 -16.82 -13.92
N VAL A 55 24.31 -16.47 -15.21
CA VAL A 55 23.55 -15.30 -15.69
C VAL A 55 22.06 -15.50 -15.43
N ILE A 56 21.51 -16.67 -15.76
CA ILE A 56 20.10 -16.99 -15.51
C ILE A 56 19.80 -16.91 -14.00
N SER A 57 20.64 -17.52 -13.16
CA SER A 57 20.47 -17.44 -11.69
C SER A 57 20.45 -15.99 -11.22
N THR A 58 21.44 -15.19 -11.63
CA THR A 58 21.55 -13.78 -11.24
C THR A 58 20.32 -12.97 -11.67
N VAL A 59 19.84 -13.18 -12.90
CA VAL A 59 18.64 -12.51 -13.42
C VAL A 59 17.40 -12.97 -12.65
N THR A 60 17.24 -14.27 -12.41
CA THR A 60 16.14 -14.83 -11.64
C THR A 60 16.13 -14.28 -10.22
N ASP A 61 17.28 -14.20 -9.55
CA ASP A 61 17.39 -13.65 -8.21
C ASP A 61 17.04 -12.15 -8.22
N THR A 62 17.61 -11.38 -9.14
CA THR A 62 17.35 -9.92 -9.23
C THR A 62 15.88 -9.63 -9.48
N VAL A 63 15.25 -10.34 -10.43
CA VAL A 63 13.83 -10.18 -10.74
C VAL A 63 12.98 -10.66 -9.58
N SER A 64 13.27 -11.83 -8.99
CA SER A 64 12.48 -12.37 -7.88
C SER A 64 12.49 -11.42 -6.69
N HIS A 65 13.66 -10.94 -6.26
CA HIS A 65 13.77 -10.05 -5.11
C HIS A 65 13.16 -8.67 -5.39
N THR A 66 13.56 -8.01 -6.48
CA THR A 66 13.08 -6.65 -6.79
C THR A 66 11.57 -6.61 -6.97
N THR A 67 11.00 -7.59 -7.69
CA THR A 67 9.57 -7.59 -7.97
C THR A 67 8.76 -7.99 -6.73
N THR A 68 9.23 -8.97 -5.95
CA THR A 68 8.55 -9.38 -4.71
C THR A 68 8.59 -8.27 -3.67
N ASP A 69 9.74 -7.61 -3.47
CA ASP A 69 9.87 -6.53 -2.50
C ASP A 69 9.02 -5.32 -2.89
N LEU A 70 9.02 -4.93 -4.17
CA LEU A 70 8.19 -3.82 -4.65
C LEU A 70 6.69 -4.14 -4.53
N VAL A 71 6.28 -5.34 -4.96
CA VAL A 71 4.88 -5.78 -4.84
C VAL A 71 4.48 -5.86 -3.38
N SER A 72 5.31 -6.42 -2.50
CA SER A 72 5.04 -6.50 -1.07
C SER A 72 4.95 -5.11 -0.43
N ASN A 73 5.80 -4.16 -0.83
CA ASN A 73 5.75 -2.78 -0.34
C ASN A 73 4.48 -2.05 -0.83
N VAL A 74 4.12 -2.20 -2.10
CA VAL A 74 2.89 -1.62 -2.66
C VAL A 74 1.66 -2.24 -2.00
N VAL A 75 1.61 -3.57 -1.87
CA VAL A 75 0.52 -4.26 -1.18
C VAL A 75 0.48 -3.82 0.29
N GLY A 76 1.61 -3.77 0.99
CA GLY A 76 1.68 -3.34 2.38
C GLY A 76 1.24 -1.88 2.61
N THR A 77 1.53 -0.97 1.68
CA THR A 77 1.07 0.43 1.77
C THR A 77 -0.43 0.56 1.43
N VAL A 78 -0.91 -0.14 0.40
CA VAL A 78 -2.32 -0.15 -0.02
C VAL A 78 -3.21 -0.85 1.02
N THR A 79 -2.73 -1.94 1.63
CA THR A 79 -3.49 -2.73 2.62
C THR A 79 -3.24 -2.27 4.06
N GLY A 80 -2.08 -1.72 4.38
CA GLY A 80 -1.72 -1.29 5.75
C GLY A 80 -2.52 -0.08 6.25
N THR A 81 -3.08 0.73 5.35
CA THR A 81 -4.04 1.79 5.70
C THR A 81 -5.41 1.27 6.13
N VAL A 82 -5.70 -0.02 5.89
CA VAL A 82 -6.98 -0.67 6.19
C VAL A 82 -7.01 -1.22 7.63
N GLY A 83 -5.86 -1.33 8.30
CA GLY A 83 -5.68 -2.17 9.49
C GLY A 83 -5.92 -1.57 10.87
N SER A 84 -6.05 -0.23 11.04
CA SER A 84 -6.26 0.36 12.39
C SER A 84 -7.68 0.89 12.63
N THR A 85 -8.37 1.27 11.56
CA THR A 85 -9.81 1.53 11.41
C THR A 85 -9.88 1.98 9.97
N SER A 86 -10.48 1.19 9.08
CA SER A 86 -10.60 1.67 7.70
C SER A 86 -11.38 2.98 7.72
N PRO A 87 -11.10 3.95 6.82
CA PRO A 87 -11.93 5.14 6.71
C PRO A 87 -13.42 4.82 6.61
N ILE A 88 -13.76 3.67 6.01
CA ILE A 88 -15.13 3.14 5.94
C ILE A 88 -15.69 2.71 7.30
N ASP A 89 -14.89 2.15 8.20
CA ASP A 89 -15.33 1.78 9.56
C ASP A 89 -15.63 3.04 10.37
N THR A 90 -14.77 4.05 10.25
CA THR A 90 -15.00 5.37 10.87
C THR A 90 -16.28 6.00 10.36
N VAL A 91 -16.49 6.02 9.04
CA VAL A 91 -17.72 6.54 8.43
C VAL A 91 -18.94 5.73 8.85
N THR A 92 -18.85 4.40 8.86
CA THR A 92 -19.92 3.50 9.34
C THR A 92 -20.27 3.77 10.79
N ASN A 93 -19.26 3.95 11.66
CA ASN A 93 -19.47 4.26 13.08
C ASN A 93 -20.11 5.63 13.28
N ILE A 94 -19.68 6.65 12.51
CA ILE A 94 -20.30 7.98 12.54
C ILE A 94 -21.77 7.89 12.09
N ILE A 95 -22.02 7.24 10.96
CA ILE A 95 -23.38 7.04 10.45
C ILE A 95 -24.21 6.28 11.47
N GLY A 96 -23.72 5.16 12.00
CA GLY A 96 -24.40 4.35 13.00
C GLY A 96 -24.67 5.09 14.32
N GLY A 97 -23.78 5.99 14.74
CA GLY A 97 -24.03 6.89 15.88
C GLY A 97 -25.13 7.91 15.59
N VAL A 98 -25.12 8.49 14.38
CA VAL A 98 -26.13 9.47 13.93
C VAL A 98 -27.49 8.81 13.67
N THR A 99 -27.54 7.58 13.14
CA THR A 99 -28.78 6.89 12.79
C THR A 99 -29.29 5.94 13.87
N GLY A 100 -28.43 5.48 14.79
CA GLY A 100 -28.76 4.45 15.78
C GLY A 100 -29.09 4.96 17.19
N GLY A 101 -28.84 6.24 17.51
CA GLY A 101 -29.08 6.80 18.84
C GLY A 101 -30.54 7.18 19.15
N VAL A 102 -31.38 7.26 18.12
CA VAL A 102 -32.78 7.64 18.21
C VAL A 102 -33.59 6.76 17.26
N THR A 103 -34.79 6.34 17.65
CA THR A 103 -35.68 5.47 16.86
C THR A 103 -36.29 6.18 15.63
N GLY A 104 -35.58 7.13 15.02
CA GLY A 104 -36.00 7.97 13.89
C GLY A 104 -34.84 8.81 13.38
N ASN A 105 -34.99 9.50 12.24
CA ASN A 105 -33.94 10.42 11.78
C ASN A 105 -33.73 11.53 12.84
N PRO A 106 -32.50 11.91 13.23
CA PRO A 106 -32.31 13.01 14.18
C PRO A 106 -33.05 14.30 13.80
N LEU A 107 -33.18 14.56 12.49
CA LEU A 107 -33.95 15.70 11.98
C LEU A 107 -35.46 15.53 12.20
N GLU A 108 -35.98 14.31 12.08
CA GLU A 108 -37.37 13.98 12.39
C GLU A 108 -37.65 14.17 13.88
N VAL A 109 -36.77 13.69 14.75
CA VAL A 109 -36.88 13.92 16.21
C VAL A 109 -36.87 15.40 16.56
N VAL A 110 -35.96 16.19 15.97
CA VAL A 110 -35.94 17.65 16.19
C VAL A 110 -37.21 18.30 15.66
N THR A 111 -37.71 17.85 14.51
CA THR A 111 -38.95 18.36 13.91
C THR A 111 -40.16 18.02 14.79
N ASP A 112 -40.24 16.81 15.33
CA ASP A 112 -41.28 16.35 16.23
C ASP A 112 -41.24 17.11 17.56
N ILE A 113 -40.05 17.38 18.12
CA ILE A 113 -39.91 18.20 19.32
C ILE A 113 -40.41 19.63 19.06
N ILE A 114 -39.95 20.26 17.97
CA ILE A 114 -40.39 21.62 17.61
C ILE A 114 -41.90 21.63 17.35
N GLY A 115 -42.42 20.66 16.61
CA GLY A 115 -43.83 20.50 16.29
C GLY A 115 -44.70 20.20 17.52
N GLY A 116 -44.20 19.42 18.47
CA GLY A 116 -44.89 19.16 19.74
C GLY A 116 -44.93 20.40 20.64
N VAL A 117 -43.83 21.15 20.71
CA VAL A 117 -43.75 22.39 21.50
C VAL A 117 -44.56 23.51 20.86
N THR A 118 -44.64 23.61 19.53
CA THR A 118 -45.30 24.74 18.84
C THR A 118 -46.69 24.41 18.28
N GLY A 119 -46.96 23.18 17.92
CA GLY A 119 -48.19 22.77 17.21
C GLY A 119 -49.44 22.73 18.08
N GLY A 120 -49.30 22.55 19.40
CA GLY A 120 -50.42 22.57 20.35
C GLY A 120 -50.89 23.98 20.75
N VAL A 121 -50.28 25.03 20.21
CA VAL A 121 -50.48 26.43 20.64
C VAL A 121 -51.94 26.87 20.50
N VAL A 122 -52.60 26.53 19.39
CA VAL A 122 -53.99 26.96 19.11
C VAL A 122 -55.01 26.13 19.90
N GLY A 123 -54.61 24.98 20.45
CA GLY A 123 -55.47 24.06 21.19
C GLY A 123 -55.24 24.03 22.71
N GLY A 124 -54.34 24.85 23.25
CA GLY A 124 -54.03 24.90 24.68
C GLY A 124 -53.24 23.71 25.24
N THR A 125 -52.82 22.77 24.38
CA THR A 125 -52.09 21.55 24.80
C THR A 125 -50.58 21.67 24.64
N SER A 126 -50.10 22.78 24.06
CA SER A 126 -48.67 23.03 23.95
C SER A 126 -48.07 23.35 25.31
N PRO A 127 -46.82 22.90 25.59
CA PRO A 127 -46.06 23.35 26.75
C PRO A 127 -45.91 24.89 26.87
N ILE A 128 -46.03 25.64 25.76
CA ILE A 128 -45.96 27.11 25.74
C ILE A 128 -47.33 27.78 25.97
N SER A 129 -48.43 27.03 25.94
CA SER A 129 -49.78 27.57 26.13
C SER A 129 -49.95 28.41 27.41
N PRO A 130 -49.41 28.02 28.59
CA PRO A 130 -49.50 28.87 29.79
C PRO A 130 -48.86 30.26 29.64
N VAL A 131 -47.80 30.37 28.82
CA VAL A 131 -47.15 31.65 28.54
C VAL A 131 -48.03 32.51 27.64
N ILE A 132 -48.68 31.90 26.64
CA ILE A 132 -49.59 32.59 25.73
C ILE A 132 -50.80 33.13 26.50
N ASP A 133 -51.38 32.34 27.41
CA ASP A 133 -52.53 32.76 28.21
C ASP A 133 -52.21 34.00 29.05
N VAL A 134 -51.03 34.05 29.67
CA VAL A 134 -50.57 35.23 30.42
C VAL A 134 -50.38 36.44 29.52
N VAL A 135 -49.77 36.25 28.34
CA VAL A 135 -49.58 37.34 27.36
C VAL A 135 -50.92 37.86 26.86
N GLN A 136 -51.88 36.98 26.55
CA GLN A 136 -53.21 37.38 26.10
C GLN A 136 -53.97 38.13 27.19
N GLY A 137 -53.95 37.65 28.44
CA GLY A 137 -54.57 38.37 29.55
C GLY A 137 -53.94 39.76 29.77
N GLY A 138 -52.63 39.89 29.56
CA GLY A 138 -51.95 41.19 29.57
C GLY A 138 -52.42 42.13 28.45
N ILE A 139 -52.61 41.60 27.24
CA ILE A 139 -53.17 42.35 26.10
C ILE A 139 -54.60 42.78 26.39
N ASP A 140 -55.44 41.90 26.94
CA ASP A 140 -56.83 42.19 27.25
C ASP A 140 -56.95 43.36 28.26
N ILE A 141 -56.10 43.37 29.28
CA ILE A 141 -56.00 44.47 30.24
C ILE A 141 -55.58 45.77 29.53
N LEU A 142 -54.57 45.71 28.66
CA LEU A 142 -54.10 46.88 27.92
C LEU A 142 -55.20 47.48 27.02
N GLN A 143 -55.98 46.64 26.34
CA GLN A 143 -57.11 47.09 25.54
C GLN A 143 -58.24 47.68 26.41
N GLY A 144 -58.48 47.11 27.59
CA GLY A 144 -59.41 47.67 28.58
C GLY A 144 -59.00 49.07 29.03
N VAL A 145 -57.72 49.28 29.30
CA VAL A 145 -57.16 50.60 29.67
C VAL A 145 -57.30 51.61 28.52
N GLU A 146 -57.02 51.20 27.27
CA GLU A 146 -57.15 52.12 26.13
C GLU A 146 -58.62 52.49 25.84
N SER A 147 -59.54 51.54 26.03
CA SER A 147 -60.98 51.80 25.91
C SER A 147 -61.45 52.79 26.98
N LEU A 148 -61.04 52.60 28.24
CA LEU A 148 -61.37 53.50 29.34
C LEU A 148 -60.83 54.91 29.11
N LYS A 149 -59.59 55.02 28.63
CA LYS A 149 -59.01 56.32 28.25
C LYS A 149 -59.87 57.05 27.22
N THR A 150 -60.36 56.34 26.21
CA THR A 150 -61.23 56.91 25.17
C THR A 150 -62.57 57.40 25.73
N GLU A 151 -63.17 56.64 26.65
CA GLU A 151 -64.43 57.01 27.32
C GLU A 151 -64.27 58.28 28.16
N ILE A 152 -63.20 58.39 28.95
CA ILE A 152 -62.91 59.56 29.79
C ILE A 152 -62.74 60.83 28.95
N ILE A 153 -62.05 60.74 27.81
CA ILE A 153 -61.79 61.91 26.95
C ILE A 153 -63.07 62.40 26.27
N ASN A 154 -64.02 61.49 26.00
CA ASN A 154 -65.26 61.81 25.28
C ASN A 154 -66.44 62.20 26.20
N THR A 155 -66.22 62.25 27.52
CA THR A 155 -67.19 62.67 28.55
C THR A 155 -66.96 64.11 28.98
#